data_AF-A0A1F4C3Z6-F1
#
_entry.id   AF-A0A1F4C3Z6-F1
#
_cell.length_a   1.000
_cell.length_b   1.000
_cell.length_c   1.000
_cell.angle_alpha   90.00
_cell.angle_beta   90.00
_cell.angle_gamma   90.00
#
_symmetry.space_group_name_H-M   'P 1'
#
loop_
_entity.id
_entity.type
_entity.pdbx_description
1 polymer ?
#
loop_
_entity_poly.entity_id
_entity_poly.type
_entity_poly.pdbx_seq_one_letter_code
_entity_poly.pdbx_strand_id
1 'polypeptide(L)'
;MKACNQLIFMLLISAALAGCATSPTLAPVVSRDPAPTRVFKPEPESAARPSLAQPAARMDDALFQALALLGIDYKWGGNTRVTGFDCSGLVAHVFKEAHGIGLPRSSAEQSRAGTPVSLENLQVGDLVFFNTQRQPYSHVGIYIGESRFVHAPKPGSVVRTENLKAHYWAKRFDGARRIAVPGGAQTVAATQP
;
A
#
# COMPACT_ATOMS: atom_id res chain seq x y z
N MET A 1 -4.50 45.93 33.40
CA MET A 1 -4.24 47.37 33.14
C MET A 1 -2.74 47.61 33.22
N LYS A 2 -2.18 48.44 32.32
CA LYS A 2 -0.75 48.69 31.93
C LYS A 2 -0.40 47.95 30.62
N ALA A 3 -0.76 48.48 29.44
CA ALA A 3 -0.10 49.57 28.66
C ALA A 3 1.35 49.20 28.29
N CYS A 4 1.60 48.77 27.05
CA CYS A 4 1.87 49.59 25.85
C CYS A 4 3.33 50.08 25.84
N ASN A 5 4.17 49.48 24.99
CA ASN A 5 5.29 50.22 24.41
C ASN A 5 5.43 49.83 22.93
N GLN A 6 4.97 50.77 22.12
CA GLN A 6 5.03 50.80 20.68
C GLN A 6 6.35 51.42 20.23
N LEU A 7 6.72 51.10 18.97
CA LEU A 7 7.53 51.95 18.07
C LEU A 7 8.96 52.30 18.48
N ILE A 8 9.95 51.60 17.90
CA ILE A 8 11.21 52.21 17.48
C ILE A 8 11.62 51.67 16.09
N PHE A 9 11.50 52.58 15.11
CA PHE A 9 12.30 52.76 13.89
C PHE A 9 12.27 51.76 12.71
N MET A 10 11.51 52.17 11.69
CA MET A 10 11.84 52.00 10.27
C MET A 10 13.16 52.70 9.89
N LEU A 11 13.94 52.12 8.95
CA LEU A 11 14.17 52.58 7.56
C LEU A 11 15.60 52.22 7.03
N LEU A 12 15.70 52.10 5.69
CA LEU A 12 16.88 52.07 4.77
C LEU A 12 17.29 50.66 4.30
N ILE A 13 16.74 50.14 3.18
CA ILE A 13 17.06 50.39 1.74
C ILE A 13 18.54 50.12 1.39
N SER A 14 18.78 49.07 0.60
CA SER A 14 19.73 49.07 -0.53
C SER A 14 19.49 47.87 -1.44
N ALA A 15 18.99 48.16 -2.64
CA ALA A 15 18.93 47.24 -3.77
C ALA A 15 20.31 47.21 -4.46
N ALA A 16 20.75 46.03 -4.90
CA ALA A 16 21.84 45.89 -5.85
C ALA A 16 21.49 44.81 -6.88
N LEU A 17 21.10 45.27 -8.07
CA LEU A 17 21.12 44.48 -9.30
C LEU A 17 22.52 44.56 -9.92
N ALA A 18 23.11 43.41 -10.22
CA ALA A 18 24.09 43.19 -11.30
C ALA A 18 24.10 41.68 -11.56
N GLY A 19 23.79 41.11 -12.73
CA GLY A 19 23.87 41.64 -14.08
C GLY A 19 25.19 41.20 -14.73
N CYS A 20 25.37 39.90 -14.99
CA CYS A 20 26.44 39.41 -15.87
C CYS A 20 25.84 38.44 -16.89
N ALA A 21 25.60 38.97 -18.08
CA ALA A 21 25.40 38.22 -19.29
C ALA A 21 26.76 37.78 -19.84
N THR A 22 26.86 36.54 -20.31
CA THR A 22 28.00 36.11 -21.13
C THR A 22 27.48 35.14 -22.17
N SER A 23 27.43 35.61 -23.42
CA SER A 23 27.11 34.81 -24.59
C SER A 23 28.38 34.16 -25.12
N PRO A 24 28.40 32.86 -25.43
CA PRO A 24 29.43 32.31 -26.28
C PRO A 24 29.07 32.49 -27.76
N THR A 25 30.01 33.12 -28.47
CA THR A 25 30.06 33.30 -29.92
C THR A 25 30.17 31.96 -30.66
N LEU A 26 29.47 31.87 -31.79
CA LEU A 26 29.44 30.78 -32.76
C LEU A 26 30.84 30.38 -33.26
N ALA A 27 31.10 29.07 -33.30
CA ALA A 27 32.08 28.47 -34.20
C ALA A 27 31.37 27.98 -35.49
N PRO A 28 32.03 27.99 -36.65
CA PRO A 28 31.42 27.55 -37.91
C PRO A 28 31.33 26.03 -37.95
N VAL A 29 30.11 25.49 -38.04
CA VAL A 29 29.91 24.08 -38.42
C VAL A 29 30.21 23.97 -39.91
N VAL A 30 31.41 23.50 -40.22
CA VAL A 30 31.78 22.98 -41.54
C VAL A 30 30.84 21.83 -41.88
N SER A 31 30.01 22.02 -42.90
CA SER A 31 29.23 20.97 -43.54
C SER A 31 30.17 19.85 -43.99
N ARG A 32 30.10 18.70 -43.32
CA ARG A 32 30.59 17.43 -43.85
C ARG A 32 29.39 16.66 -44.35
N ASP A 33 29.46 16.26 -45.61
CA ASP A 33 28.45 15.47 -46.31
C ASP A 33 27.98 14.26 -45.50
N PRO A 34 26.70 13.86 -45.63
CA PRO A 34 26.17 12.71 -44.92
C PRO A 34 26.81 11.42 -45.45
N ALA A 35 27.66 10.81 -44.63
CA ALA A 35 28.03 9.40 -44.81
C ALA A 35 26.78 8.52 -44.66
N PRO A 36 26.66 7.42 -45.44
CA PRO A 36 25.41 6.68 -45.57
C PRO A 36 24.96 6.09 -44.23
N THR A 37 23.71 6.39 -43.88
CA THR A 37 22.98 5.81 -42.75
C THR A 37 22.99 4.29 -42.88
N ARG A 38 23.84 3.62 -42.09
CA ARG A 38 23.58 2.22 -41.74
C ARG A 38 22.27 2.22 -40.97
N VAL A 39 21.22 1.75 -41.62
CA VAL A 39 19.97 1.35 -40.97
C VAL A 39 20.35 0.28 -39.94
N PHE A 40 20.56 0.69 -38.69
CA PHE A 40 20.48 -0.23 -37.58
C PHE A 40 19.02 -0.66 -37.50
N LYS A 41 18.74 -1.82 -38.12
CA LYS A 41 17.53 -2.58 -37.84
C LYS A 41 17.49 -2.74 -36.32
N PRO A 42 16.47 -2.21 -35.60
CA PRO A 42 16.32 -2.54 -34.20
C PRO A 42 16.05 -4.04 -34.15
N GLU A 43 17.08 -4.80 -33.78
CA GLU A 43 16.93 -6.17 -33.34
C GLU A 43 16.05 -6.12 -32.08
N PRO A 44 15.02 -6.98 -31.96
CA PRO A 44 14.08 -6.89 -30.86
C PRO A 44 14.82 -7.22 -29.57
N GLU A 45 15.25 -6.17 -28.86
CA GLU A 45 15.85 -6.28 -27.56
C GLU A 45 14.81 -6.87 -26.60
N SER A 46 15.00 -8.15 -26.33
CA SER A 46 14.70 -8.78 -25.05
C SER A 46 13.23 -8.69 -24.63
N ALA A 47 12.38 -9.38 -25.39
CA ALA A 47 11.19 -9.97 -24.79
C ALA A 47 11.61 -10.93 -23.66
N ALA A 48 11.16 -10.60 -22.45
CA ALA A 48 10.89 -11.52 -21.35
C ALA A 48 12.08 -12.32 -20.77
N ARG A 49 12.81 -11.72 -19.83
CA ARG A 49 13.18 -12.46 -18.62
C ARG A 49 12.11 -12.22 -17.56
N PRO A 50 11.38 -13.24 -17.08
CA PRO A 50 10.52 -13.05 -15.92
C PRO A 50 11.40 -12.70 -14.73
N SER A 51 11.25 -11.48 -14.21
CA SER A 51 11.93 -11.05 -12.99
C SER A 51 11.41 -11.88 -11.83
N LEU A 52 12.29 -12.71 -11.24
CA LEU A 52 12.02 -13.53 -10.06
C LEU A 52 11.66 -12.69 -8.81
N ALA A 53 11.71 -11.35 -8.88
CA ALA A 53 11.39 -10.44 -7.79
C ALA A 53 9.90 -10.03 -7.69
N GLN A 54 9.06 -10.39 -8.67
CA GLN A 54 7.68 -9.88 -8.76
C GLN A 54 6.66 -10.46 -7.75
N PRO A 55 6.77 -11.71 -7.27
CA PRO A 55 5.81 -12.27 -6.32
C PRO A 55 5.79 -11.61 -4.93
N ALA A 56 6.96 -11.47 -4.31
CA ALA A 56 7.10 -10.94 -2.96
C ALA A 56 6.78 -9.43 -2.92
N ALA A 57 7.31 -8.68 -3.89
CA ALA A 57 7.12 -7.24 -4.00
C ALA A 57 5.64 -6.83 -4.10
N ARG A 58 4.78 -7.67 -4.70
CA ARG A 58 3.34 -7.37 -4.77
C ARG A 58 2.65 -7.58 -3.43
N MET A 59 2.86 -8.70 -2.74
CA MET A 59 2.20 -8.94 -1.44
C MET A 59 2.60 -7.90 -0.37
N ASP A 60 3.79 -7.31 -0.51
CA ASP A 60 4.25 -6.18 0.31
C ASP A 60 3.43 -4.89 0.08
N ASP A 61 2.81 -4.72 -1.10
CA ASP A 61 1.99 -3.52 -1.39
C ASP A 61 0.75 -3.44 -0.49
N ALA A 62 0.09 -4.58 -0.21
CA ALA A 62 -1.04 -4.62 0.71
C ALA A 62 -0.60 -4.24 2.13
N LEU A 63 0.60 -4.62 2.55
CA LEU A 63 1.18 -4.23 3.83
C LEU A 63 1.38 -2.72 3.88
N PHE A 64 2.08 -2.13 2.91
CA PHE A 64 2.31 -0.67 2.88
C PHE A 64 1.01 0.12 2.87
N GLN A 65 0.03 -0.30 2.05
CA GLN A 65 -1.28 0.32 2.02
C GLN A 65 -2.00 0.22 3.37
N ALA A 66 -1.96 -0.94 4.04
CA ALA A 66 -2.65 -1.10 5.31
C ALA A 66 -1.99 -0.31 6.44
N LEU A 67 -0.66 -0.23 6.47
CA LEU A 67 0.08 0.57 7.44
C LEU A 67 -0.17 2.07 7.27
N ALA A 68 -0.32 2.56 6.03
CA ALA A 68 -0.65 3.95 5.76
C ALA A 68 -2.03 4.39 6.28
N LEU A 69 -2.89 3.44 6.66
CA LEU A 69 -4.24 3.70 7.16
C LEU A 69 -4.34 3.66 8.68
N LEU A 70 -3.26 3.36 9.40
CA LEU A 70 -3.23 3.36 10.85
C LEU A 70 -3.67 4.72 11.41
N GLY A 71 -4.48 4.68 12.47
CA GLY A 71 -5.02 5.87 13.12
C GLY A 71 -6.30 6.43 12.50
N ILE A 72 -6.74 5.97 11.32
CA ILE A 72 -8.03 6.39 10.75
C ILE A 72 -9.18 5.82 11.59
N ASP A 73 -10.21 6.63 11.81
CA ASP A 73 -11.35 6.24 12.64
C ASP A 73 -12.13 5.04 12.08
N TYR A 74 -12.62 4.22 13.01
CA TYR A 74 -13.63 3.23 12.68
C TYR A 74 -14.95 3.92 12.34
N LYS A 75 -15.56 3.52 11.23
CA LYS A 75 -16.92 3.89 10.87
C LYS A 75 -17.68 2.68 10.36
N TRP A 76 -18.81 2.35 10.99
CA TRP A 76 -19.71 1.31 10.48
C TRP A 76 -20.16 1.66 9.05
N GLY A 77 -19.99 0.73 8.10
CA GLY A 77 -20.25 0.98 6.69
C GLY A 77 -19.13 1.74 5.98
N GLY A 78 -18.13 2.26 6.70
CA GLY A 78 -17.02 3.05 6.17
C GLY A 78 -16.07 2.25 5.30
N ASN A 79 -15.60 2.88 4.23
CA ASN A 79 -14.76 2.27 3.19
C ASN A 79 -13.83 3.30 2.51
N THR A 80 -13.60 4.46 3.12
CA THR A 80 -12.71 5.49 2.57
C THR A 80 -11.84 6.12 3.65
N ARG A 81 -10.71 6.71 3.25
CA ARG A 81 -9.82 7.43 4.17
C ARG A 81 -10.50 8.62 4.86
N VAL A 82 -11.44 9.27 4.19
CA VAL A 82 -12.12 10.49 4.68
C VAL A 82 -13.25 10.15 5.65
N THR A 83 -14.05 9.14 5.34
CA THR A 83 -15.22 8.77 6.16
C THR A 83 -14.89 7.77 7.27
N GLY A 84 -13.70 7.18 7.24
CA GLY A 84 -13.29 6.07 8.09
C GLY A 84 -13.62 4.71 7.50
N PHE A 85 -13.22 3.66 8.23
CA PHE A 85 -13.34 2.28 7.78
C PHE A 85 -14.08 1.40 8.79
N ASP A 86 -14.85 0.43 8.33
CA ASP A 86 -15.09 -0.78 9.12
C ASP A 86 -14.12 -1.89 8.72
N CYS A 87 -14.21 -3.05 9.37
CA CYS A 87 -13.24 -4.12 9.21
C CYS A 87 -13.13 -4.61 7.76
N SER A 88 -14.25 -4.93 7.12
CA SER A 88 -14.26 -5.42 5.74
C SER A 88 -14.09 -4.30 4.71
N GLY A 89 -14.51 -3.07 5.02
CA GLY A 89 -14.28 -1.89 4.20
C GLY A 89 -12.81 -1.51 4.12
N LEU A 90 -12.06 -1.62 5.24
CA LEU A 90 -10.60 -1.47 5.26
C LEU A 90 -9.93 -2.47 4.32
N VAL A 91 -10.27 -3.75 4.45
CA VAL A 91 -9.70 -4.84 3.65
C VAL A 91 -9.97 -4.63 2.17
N ALA A 92 -11.22 -4.35 1.81
CA ALA A 92 -11.59 -4.11 0.41
C ALA A 92 -10.86 -2.91 -0.19
N HIS A 93 -10.68 -1.83 0.59
CA HIS A 93 -9.92 -0.67 0.15
C HIS A 93 -8.44 -1.02 -0.08
N VAL A 94 -7.77 -1.65 0.89
CA VAL A 94 -6.35 -2.03 0.76
C VAL A 94 -6.10 -2.90 -0.47
N PHE A 95 -6.90 -3.94 -0.68
CA PHE A 95 -6.73 -4.83 -1.82
C PHE A 95 -7.02 -4.16 -3.16
N LYS A 96 -7.98 -3.23 -3.19
CA LYS A 96 -8.26 -2.43 -4.38
C LYS A 96 -7.09 -1.50 -4.71
N GLU A 97 -6.56 -0.79 -3.73
CA GLU A 97 -5.47 0.17 -3.95
C GLU A 97 -4.12 -0.52 -4.24
N ALA A 98 -3.82 -1.62 -3.55
CA ALA A 98 -2.56 -2.35 -3.73
C ALA A 98 -2.54 -3.19 -5.01
N HIS A 99 -3.66 -3.81 -5.37
CA HIS A 99 -3.67 -4.87 -6.38
C HIS A 99 -4.76 -4.72 -7.46
N GLY A 100 -5.61 -3.69 -7.36
CA GLY A 100 -6.78 -3.57 -8.23
C GLY A 100 -7.85 -4.63 -7.98
N ILE A 101 -7.80 -5.36 -6.86
CA ILE A 101 -8.71 -6.48 -6.58
C ILE A 101 -9.94 -5.96 -5.84
N GLY A 102 -11.11 -6.13 -6.45
CA GLY A 102 -12.40 -5.85 -5.83
C GLY A 102 -12.85 -6.98 -4.92
N LEU A 103 -12.78 -6.78 -3.61
CA LEU A 103 -13.33 -7.72 -2.63
C LEU A 103 -14.80 -7.42 -2.29
N PRO A 104 -15.59 -8.46 -1.93
CA PRO A 104 -16.96 -8.28 -1.43
C PRO A 104 -17.03 -7.34 -0.22
N ARG A 105 -18.19 -6.75 0.02
CA ARG A 105 -18.35 -5.74 1.08
C ARG A 105 -18.35 -6.33 2.49
N SER A 106 -18.88 -7.54 2.68
CA SER A 106 -18.98 -8.15 4.00
C SER A 106 -17.82 -9.09 4.30
N SER A 107 -17.41 -9.17 5.57
CA SER A 107 -16.36 -10.11 6.01
C SER A 107 -16.75 -11.57 5.75
N ALA A 108 -18.03 -11.91 5.90
CA ALA A 108 -18.54 -13.25 5.64
C ALA A 108 -18.43 -13.66 4.16
N GLU A 109 -18.62 -12.73 3.23
CA GLU A 109 -18.37 -12.99 1.79
C GLU A 109 -16.87 -13.01 1.48
N GLN A 110 -16.08 -12.12 2.09
CA GLN A 110 -14.61 -12.15 1.95
C GLN A 110 -14.01 -13.48 2.44
N SER A 111 -14.60 -14.11 3.47
CA SER A 111 -14.17 -15.43 3.94
C SER A 111 -14.41 -16.57 2.93
N ARG A 112 -15.20 -16.31 1.89
CA ARG A 112 -15.44 -17.23 0.77
C ARG A 112 -14.60 -16.87 -0.45
N ALA A 113 -13.89 -15.73 -0.41
CA ALA A 113 -12.93 -15.35 -1.42
C ALA A 113 -11.55 -15.96 -1.11
N GLY A 114 -10.89 -16.45 -2.16
CA GLY A 114 -9.54 -17.00 -2.04
C GLY A 114 -9.49 -18.43 -1.48
N THR A 115 -8.28 -18.88 -1.13
CA THR A 115 -8.00 -20.24 -0.66
C THR A 115 -7.82 -20.27 0.86
N PRO A 116 -8.33 -21.29 1.58
CA PRO A 116 -8.04 -21.47 3.00
C PRO A 116 -6.54 -21.61 3.28
N VAL A 117 -6.08 -20.95 4.34
CA VAL A 117 -4.71 -21.02 4.82
C VAL A 117 -4.72 -21.39 6.31
N SER A 118 -3.82 -22.29 6.71
CA SER A 118 -3.62 -22.64 8.11
C SER A 118 -2.72 -21.64 8.82
N LEU A 119 -2.80 -21.58 10.15
CA LEU A 119 -2.13 -20.53 10.93
C LEU A 119 -0.60 -20.57 10.77
N GLU A 120 -0.03 -21.77 10.64
CA GLU A 120 1.40 -22.00 10.39
C GLU A 120 1.86 -21.58 8.99
N ASN A 121 0.94 -21.46 8.02
CA ASN A 121 1.24 -21.10 6.64
C ASN A 121 0.88 -19.65 6.29
N LEU A 122 0.54 -18.84 7.30
CA LEU A 122 0.20 -17.43 7.13
C LEU A 122 1.36 -16.64 6.51
N GLN A 123 1.04 -15.88 5.47
CA GLN A 123 1.94 -14.96 4.78
C GLN A 123 1.38 -13.55 4.83
N VAL A 124 2.28 -12.56 4.81
CA VAL A 124 1.91 -11.14 4.75
C VAL A 124 0.90 -10.94 3.61
N GLY A 125 -0.19 -10.23 3.91
CA GLY A 125 -1.30 -10.01 2.98
C GLY A 125 -2.45 -11.01 3.14
N ASP A 126 -2.26 -12.16 3.79
CA ASP A 126 -3.38 -13.09 4.05
C ASP A 126 -4.47 -12.43 4.90
N LEU A 127 -5.73 -12.72 4.61
CA LEU A 127 -6.86 -12.27 5.41
C LEU A 127 -7.03 -13.20 6.61
N VAL A 128 -7.13 -12.62 7.80
CA VAL A 128 -7.42 -13.34 9.05
C VAL A 128 -8.80 -12.98 9.54
N PHE A 129 -9.57 -14.00 9.93
CA PHE A 129 -10.96 -13.85 10.31
C PHE A 129 -11.20 -14.26 11.76
N PHE A 130 -12.20 -13.62 12.36
CA PHE A 130 -12.56 -13.86 13.75
C PHE A 130 -14.06 -13.82 14.00
N ASN A 131 -14.49 -14.57 15.02
CA ASN A 131 -15.83 -14.54 15.58
C ASN A 131 -15.90 -13.56 16.76
N THR A 132 -16.09 -12.26 16.47
CA THR A 132 -16.23 -11.22 17.51
C THR A 132 -17.69 -10.92 17.84
N GLN A 133 -18.63 -11.25 16.95
CA GLN A 133 -20.06 -10.92 17.07
C GLN A 133 -20.94 -12.18 17.26
N ARG A 134 -20.37 -13.28 17.76
CA ARG A 134 -21.05 -14.59 17.93
C ARG A 134 -21.57 -15.18 16.61
N GLN A 135 -20.92 -14.83 15.52
CA GLN A 135 -21.21 -15.29 14.16
C GLN A 135 -19.88 -15.60 13.46
N PRO A 136 -19.78 -16.70 12.69
CA PRO A 136 -18.57 -17.02 11.94
C PRO A 136 -18.16 -15.88 11.02
N TYR A 137 -16.86 -15.59 10.94
CA TYR A 137 -16.25 -14.61 10.06
C TYR A 137 -16.84 -13.20 10.25
N SER A 138 -17.24 -12.85 11.48
CA SER A 138 -17.87 -11.55 11.80
C SER A 138 -16.88 -10.39 11.91
N HIS A 139 -15.58 -10.67 11.86
CA HIS A 139 -14.51 -9.70 11.80
C HIS A 139 -13.41 -10.17 10.86
N VAL A 140 -12.70 -9.22 10.25
CA VAL A 140 -11.57 -9.50 9.35
C VAL A 140 -10.44 -8.50 9.59
N GLY A 141 -9.22 -8.93 9.33
CA GLY A 141 -8.02 -8.11 9.27
C GLY A 141 -7.03 -8.64 8.24
N ILE A 142 -5.95 -7.90 8.02
CA ILE A 142 -4.87 -8.26 7.10
C ILE A 142 -3.66 -8.67 7.92
N TYR A 143 -3.13 -9.87 7.68
CA TYR A 143 -1.93 -10.36 8.35
C TYR A 143 -0.71 -9.59 7.85
N ILE A 144 0.11 -9.11 8.79
CA ILE A 144 1.28 -8.27 8.51
C ILE A 144 2.59 -8.93 8.98
N GLY A 145 2.57 -10.25 9.23
CA GLY A 145 3.73 -10.99 9.70
C GLY A 145 3.83 -11.03 11.22
N GLU A 146 4.72 -11.91 11.73
CA GLU A 146 5.07 -12.00 13.16
C GLU A 146 3.86 -12.13 14.11
N SER A 147 2.85 -12.92 13.73
CA SER A 147 1.61 -13.05 14.50
C SER A 147 0.83 -11.74 14.68
N ARG A 148 1.07 -10.73 13.85
CA ARG A 148 0.36 -9.44 13.89
C ARG A 148 -0.55 -9.26 12.70
N PHE A 149 -1.60 -8.48 12.90
CA PHE A 149 -2.55 -8.12 11.85
C PHE A 149 -3.06 -6.70 12.07
N VAL A 150 -3.46 -6.05 10.98
CA VAL A 150 -4.08 -4.72 10.97
C VAL A 150 -5.58 -4.85 10.71
N HIS A 151 -6.36 -4.05 11.43
CA HIS A 151 -7.82 -4.08 11.33
C HIS A 151 -8.47 -2.77 11.79
N ALA A 152 -9.74 -2.57 11.45
CA ALA A 152 -10.60 -1.54 12.05
C ALA A 152 -11.54 -2.23 13.07
N PRO A 153 -11.31 -2.11 14.40
CA PRO A 153 -11.91 -3.00 15.39
C PRO A 153 -13.39 -2.77 15.68
N LYS A 154 -13.80 -1.53 15.99
CA LYS A 154 -15.14 -1.20 16.51
C LYS A 154 -15.35 0.32 16.60
N PRO A 155 -16.59 0.81 16.76
CA PRO A 155 -16.86 2.23 17.02
C PRO A 155 -16.07 2.80 18.20
N GLY A 156 -15.63 4.06 18.07
CA GLY A 156 -14.82 4.74 19.08
C GLY A 156 -13.37 4.25 19.15
N SER A 157 -12.88 3.61 18.09
CA SER A 157 -11.50 3.17 17.94
C SER A 157 -11.00 3.48 16.55
N VAL A 158 -9.70 3.29 16.33
CA VAL A 158 -9.02 3.56 15.06
C VAL A 158 -8.48 2.27 14.45
N VAL A 159 -8.16 2.33 13.15
CA VAL A 159 -7.36 1.31 12.46
C VAL A 159 -6.03 1.15 13.20
N ARG A 160 -5.73 -0.09 13.60
CA ARG A 160 -4.53 -0.39 14.41
C ARG A 160 -4.05 -1.81 14.18
N THR A 161 -2.91 -2.14 14.78
CA THR A 161 -2.38 -3.50 14.80
C THR A 161 -2.71 -4.21 16.10
N GLU A 162 -2.93 -5.51 16.03
CA GLU A 162 -3.14 -6.40 17.17
C GLU A 162 -2.32 -7.69 16.99
N ASN A 163 -2.15 -8.46 18.06
CA ASN A 163 -1.43 -9.74 18.03
C ASN A 163 -2.41 -10.93 18.04
N LEU A 164 -2.29 -11.84 17.07
CA LEU A 164 -3.07 -13.06 16.94
C LEU A 164 -2.96 -13.95 18.19
N LYS A 165 -1.81 -13.95 18.85
CA LYS A 165 -1.54 -14.74 20.07
C LYS A 165 -2.15 -14.13 21.32
N ALA A 166 -2.64 -12.88 21.28
CA ALA A 166 -3.33 -12.31 22.42
C ALA A 166 -4.60 -13.13 22.72
N HIS A 167 -4.83 -13.46 23.99
CA HIS A 167 -5.90 -14.39 24.41
C HIS A 167 -7.28 -14.07 23.79
N TYR A 168 -7.62 -12.79 23.66
CA TYR A 168 -8.87 -12.36 23.04
C TYR A 168 -9.01 -12.80 21.58
N TRP A 169 -7.95 -12.63 20.78
CA TRP A 169 -7.91 -12.93 19.34
C TRP A 169 -7.71 -14.42 19.09
N ALA A 170 -6.81 -15.06 19.84
CA ALA A 170 -6.56 -16.50 19.74
C ALA A 170 -7.84 -17.32 19.96
N LYS A 171 -8.66 -16.93 20.95
CA LYS A 171 -9.94 -17.60 21.24
C LYS A 171 -11.00 -17.40 20.15
N ARG A 172 -10.87 -16.36 19.31
CA ARG A 172 -11.88 -15.96 18.32
C ARG A 172 -11.47 -16.24 16.88
N PHE A 173 -10.23 -16.65 16.65
CA PHE A 173 -9.75 -16.96 15.31
C PHE A 173 -10.60 -18.08 14.70
N ASP A 174 -11.19 -17.82 13.53
CA ASP A 174 -12.06 -18.78 12.85
C ASP A 174 -11.63 -19.10 11.41
N GLY A 175 -10.48 -18.55 10.97
CA GLY A 175 -9.76 -19.01 9.79
C GLY A 175 -8.95 -17.92 9.10
N ALA A 176 -8.25 -18.31 8.05
CA ALA A 176 -7.54 -17.40 7.16
C ALA A 176 -7.78 -17.71 5.68
N ARG A 177 -7.63 -16.69 4.83
CA ARG A 177 -7.74 -16.81 3.36
C ARG A 177 -6.61 -16.10 2.65
N ARG A 178 -6.06 -16.74 1.63
CA ARG A 178 -5.15 -16.12 0.66
C ARG A 178 -5.90 -15.72 -0.59
N ILE A 179 -5.85 -14.44 -0.92
CA ILE A 179 -6.45 -13.92 -2.14
C ILE A 179 -5.47 -14.14 -3.30
N ALA A 180 -5.97 -14.67 -4.41
CA ALA A 180 -5.17 -14.83 -5.60
C ALA A 180 -4.87 -13.45 -6.21
N VAL A 181 -3.62 -13.03 -6.13
CA VAL A 181 -3.15 -11.80 -6.78
C VAL A 181 -2.58 -12.15 -8.16
N PRO A 182 -3.06 -11.55 -9.25
CA PRO A 182 -2.52 -11.79 -10.59
C PRO A 182 -1.00 -11.55 -10.62
N GLY A 183 -0.23 -12.57 -10.98
CA GLY A 183 1.24 -12.51 -11.06
C GLY A 183 1.98 -12.63 -9.72
N GLY A 184 1.31 -13.02 -8.63
CA GLY A 184 1.94 -13.48 -7.39
C GLY A 184 2.22 -14.98 -7.44
N ALA A 185 3.42 -15.41 -7.06
CA ALA A 185 3.76 -16.83 -6.97
C ALA A 185 2.90 -17.51 -5.90
N GLN A 186 1.95 -18.31 -6.37
CA GLN A 186 1.32 -19.35 -5.58
C GLN A 186 2.37 -20.45 -5.41
N THR A 187 3.14 -20.42 -4.31
CA THR A 187 3.90 -21.61 -3.91
C THR A 187 2.90 -22.62 -3.37
N VAL A 188 2.24 -23.33 -4.29
CA VAL A 188 1.56 -24.59 -3.97
C VAL A 188 2.64 -25.53 -3.46
N ALA A 189 2.63 -25.78 -2.15
CA ALA A 189 3.35 -26.89 -1.58
C ALA A 189 2.80 -28.17 -2.24
N ALA A 190 3.56 -28.69 -3.19
CA ALA A 190 3.32 -29.99 -3.77
C ALA A 190 3.52 -31.03 -2.68
N THR A 191 2.43 -31.51 -2.10
CA THR A 191 2.41 -32.84 -1.49
C THR A 191 2.58 -33.84 -2.63
N GLN A 192 3.78 -34.39 -2.75
CA GLN A 192 4.09 -35.57 -3.56
C GLN A 192 4.08 -36.82 -2.66
N PRO A 193 3.83 -38.02 -3.24
CA PRO A 193 2.96 -39.06 -2.71
C PRO A 193 3.47 -39.82 -1.49
#